data_AF-A0A800IGH9-F1
#
_entry.id   AF-A0A800IGH9-F1
#
_cell.length_a   1.000
_cell.length_b   1.000
_cell.length_c   1.000
_cell.angle_alpha   90.00
_cell.angle_beta   90.00
_cell.angle_gamma   90.00
#
_symmetry.space_group_name_H-M   'P 1'
#
loop_
_entity.id
_entity.type
_entity.pdbx_description
1 polymer ?
#
loop_
_entity_poly.entity_id
_entity_poly.type
_entity_poly.pdbx_seq_one_letter_code
_entity_poly.pdbx_strand_id
1 'polypeptide(L)'
;MPRIPDESSKVVLLDDKNRGVVSGCVTVSGTTVQALTGRNGRGDFLASPRDRLVFDVTGSVGAASAGDRLADLSVALTMQGLDLPTPIHLPDLPDASSSLVASGVQGTPTVLTSTTGDSIVTVGSSVNVTHAGSPDSVTLRIGELSPQHLPGDLLLGGSATVLYGHGVFVHPATATFSPGLDIDLVDDLTLGGNMANLYRLDPDTGEVRKVDRTAVRRIYRAVEKAARKEGLEKENISAVEAFSSPAHTLGLLNIEPISVVIAMRPQTF
;
A
#
# COMPACT_ATOMS: atom_id res chain seq x y z
N MET A 1 11.72 11.93 -45.66
CA MET A 1 12.70 12.51 -44.73
C MET A 1 13.12 11.45 -43.73
N PRO A 2 14.40 11.42 -43.28
CA PRO A 2 14.80 10.51 -42.21
C PRO A 2 14.07 10.90 -40.92
N ARG A 3 13.47 9.91 -40.23
CA ARG A 3 12.75 10.10 -38.97
C ARG A 3 13.80 10.46 -37.91
N ILE A 4 13.81 11.72 -37.48
CA ILE A 4 14.60 12.15 -36.32
C ILE A 4 14.06 11.33 -35.12
N PRO A 5 14.92 10.72 -34.28
CA PRO A 5 14.45 10.04 -33.08
C PRO A 5 13.63 11.02 -32.25
N ASP A 6 12.44 10.62 -31.79
CA ASP A 6 11.67 11.42 -30.85
C ASP A 6 12.53 11.70 -29.60
N GLU A 7 12.28 12.85 -28.97
CA GLU A 7 12.88 13.16 -27.67
C GLU A 7 12.62 11.99 -26.71
N SER A 8 13.63 11.61 -25.93
CA SER A 8 13.55 10.44 -25.04
C SER A 8 13.25 10.88 -23.61
N SER A 9 12.27 10.21 -22.99
CA SER A 9 11.90 10.43 -21.60
C SER A 9 12.52 9.41 -20.67
N LYS A 10 13.01 9.85 -19.51
CA LYS A 10 13.63 8.98 -18.52
C LYS A 10 12.74 8.72 -17.32
N VAL A 11 12.91 7.53 -16.76
CA VAL A 11 12.34 7.12 -15.47
C VAL A 11 13.44 6.61 -14.55
N VAL A 12 13.23 6.75 -13.25
CA VAL A 12 14.07 6.17 -12.21
C VAL A 12 13.20 5.32 -11.29
N LEU A 13 13.52 4.04 -11.14
CA LEU A 13 12.93 3.14 -10.17
C LEU A 13 13.89 2.89 -9.02
N LEU A 14 13.40 3.08 -7.80
CA LEU A 14 14.18 2.91 -6.57
C LEU A 14 13.47 1.94 -5.61
N ASP A 15 14.23 1.24 -4.78
CA ASP A 15 13.69 0.51 -3.62
C ASP A 15 13.65 1.40 -2.37
N ASP A 16 13.16 0.85 -1.26
CA ASP A 16 13.04 1.54 0.03
C ASP A 16 14.38 2.08 0.55
N LYS A 17 15.50 1.48 0.12
CA LYS A 17 16.87 1.87 0.49
C LYS A 17 17.50 2.84 -0.51
N ASN A 18 16.71 3.42 -1.41
CA ASN A 18 17.15 4.30 -2.49
C ASN A 18 18.16 3.67 -3.44
N ARG A 19 18.14 2.33 -3.59
CA ARG A 19 18.95 1.61 -4.56
C ARG A 19 18.17 1.48 -5.86
N GLY A 20 18.88 1.56 -6.97
CA GLY A 20 18.27 1.40 -8.30
C GLY A 20 17.69 0.00 -8.48
N VAL A 21 16.41 -0.08 -8.85
CA VAL A 21 15.76 -1.36 -9.18
C VAL A 21 16.24 -1.80 -10.55
N VAL A 22 16.94 -2.93 -10.61
CA VAL A 22 17.46 -3.48 -11.87
C VAL A 22 16.39 -4.33 -12.53
N SER A 23 16.23 -4.21 -13.85
CA SER A 23 15.26 -4.98 -14.65
C SER A 23 13.79 -4.73 -14.30
N GLY A 24 13.51 -3.64 -13.58
CA GLY A 24 12.14 -3.14 -13.42
C GLY A 24 11.60 -2.67 -14.77
N CYS A 25 10.30 -2.85 -14.96
CA CYS A 25 9.61 -2.42 -16.17
C CYS A 25 8.62 -1.31 -15.82
N VAL A 26 8.61 -0.25 -16.63
CA VAL A 26 7.61 0.81 -16.56
C VAL A 26 6.92 0.89 -17.91
N THR A 27 5.60 0.72 -17.94
CA THR A 27 4.80 0.80 -19.16
C THR A 27 3.84 1.97 -19.04
N VAL A 28 3.68 2.77 -20.10
CA VAL A 28 2.61 3.76 -20.16
C VAL A 28 1.32 3.03 -20.49
N SER A 29 0.37 3.05 -19.57
CA SER A 29 -0.85 2.24 -19.64
C SER A 29 -1.64 2.52 -20.91
N GLY A 30 -2.19 1.46 -21.52
CA GLY A 30 -2.89 1.54 -22.80
C GLY A 30 -2.00 1.77 -24.03
N THR A 31 -0.68 1.71 -23.89
CA THR A 31 0.27 1.87 -24.99
C THR A 31 1.31 0.74 -25.03
N THR A 32 2.16 0.74 -26.07
CA THR A 32 3.34 -0.14 -26.15
C THR A 32 4.62 0.55 -25.66
N VAL A 33 4.52 1.78 -25.14
CA VAL A 33 5.66 2.56 -24.67
C VAL A 33 6.11 1.99 -23.33
N GLN A 34 7.35 1.53 -23.26
CA GLN A 34 7.91 0.93 -22.06
C GLN A 34 9.38 1.32 -21.87
N ALA A 35 9.80 1.37 -20.62
CA ALA A 35 11.19 1.55 -20.22
C ALA A 35 11.62 0.38 -19.32
N LEU A 36 12.78 -0.20 -19.61
CA LEU A 36 13.43 -1.19 -18.76
C LEU A 36 14.58 -0.53 -18.01
N THR A 37 14.66 -0.75 -16.71
CA THR A 37 15.68 -0.11 -15.88
C THR A 37 16.99 -0.87 -15.84
N GLY A 38 18.10 -0.15 -15.98
CA GLY A 38 19.46 -0.66 -15.82
C GLY A 38 19.88 -0.76 -14.35
N ARG A 39 21.18 -1.01 -14.12
CA ARG A 39 21.75 -1.24 -12.77
C ARG A 39 21.53 -0.09 -11.78
N ASN A 40 21.38 1.13 -12.26
CA ASN A 40 21.16 2.33 -11.44
C ASN A 40 19.67 2.71 -11.33
N GLY A 41 18.75 1.81 -11.71
CA GLY A 41 17.32 2.09 -11.68
C GLY A 41 16.83 3.01 -12.80
N ARG A 42 17.71 3.46 -13.72
CA ARG A 42 17.32 4.36 -14.80
C ARG A 42 16.84 3.59 -16.02
N GLY A 43 15.71 4.01 -16.58
CA GLY A 43 15.16 3.53 -17.84
C GLY A 43 14.89 4.68 -18.81
N ASP A 44 14.81 4.36 -20.10
CA ASP A 44 14.46 5.30 -21.17
C ASP A 44 13.27 4.72 -21.96
N PHE A 45 12.22 5.51 -22.13
CA PHE A 45 11.00 5.10 -22.85
C PHE A 45 11.19 5.08 -24.38
N LEU A 46 12.25 5.71 -24.90
CA LEU A 46 12.47 5.95 -26.33
C LEU A 46 11.25 6.60 -27.01
N ALA A 47 10.50 7.38 -26.23
CA ALA A 47 9.32 8.13 -26.59
C ALA A 47 9.21 9.35 -25.66
N SER A 48 8.35 10.29 -26.02
CA SER A 48 8.02 11.49 -25.24
C SER A 48 6.58 11.47 -24.73
N PRO A 49 6.24 10.64 -23.73
CA PRO A 49 4.96 10.75 -23.04
C PRO A 49 4.77 12.18 -22.50
N ARG A 50 3.56 12.73 -22.64
CA ARG A 50 3.16 14.07 -22.18
C ARG A 50 1.82 13.98 -21.45
N ASP A 51 1.51 15.02 -20.68
CA ASP A 51 0.27 15.17 -19.92
C ASP A 51 0.15 14.22 -18.72
N ARG A 52 -1.07 14.05 -18.20
CA ARG A 52 -1.41 13.12 -17.12
C ARG A 52 -1.50 11.72 -17.69
N LEU A 53 -0.60 10.83 -17.29
CA LEU A 53 -0.53 9.45 -17.77
C LEU A 53 -0.48 8.47 -16.60
N VAL A 54 -0.99 7.27 -16.84
CA VAL A 54 -0.87 6.14 -15.91
C VAL A 54 0.33 5.32 -16.30
N PHE A 55 1.18 5.02 -15.32
CA PHE A 55 2.37 4.20 -15.48
C PHE A 55 2.19 2.90 -14.69
N ASP A 56 2.19 1.78 -15.40
CA ASP A 56 2.17 0.44 -14.81
C ASP A 56 3.62 0.01 -14.57
N VAL A 57 3.97 -0.15 -13.30
CA VAL A 57 5.32 -0.49 -12.85
C VAL A 57 5.35 -1.91 -12.33
N THR A 58 6.25 -2.71 -12.91
CA THR A 58 6.48 -4.09 -12.49
C THR A 58 7.81 -4.18 -11.73
N GLY A 59 7.71 -4.30 -10.41
CA GLY A 59 8.82 -4.56 -9.49
C GLY A 59 9.08 -6.04 -9.27
N SER A 60 8.11 -6.91 -9.55
CA SER A 60 8.18 -8.35 -9.27
C SER A 60 9.28 -9.10 -10.04
N VAL A 61 9.75 -8.52 -11.15
CA VAL A 61 10.91 -8.99 -11.93
C VAL A 61 12.24 -8.33 -11.51
N GLY A 62 12.18 -7.32 -10.65
CA GLY A 62 13.31 -6.59 -10.14
C GLY A 62 14.09 -7.37 -9.08
N ALA A 63 15.40 -7.12 -9.00
CA ALA A 63 16.24 -7.77 -7.99
C ALA A 63 15.91 -7.26 -6.57
N ALA A 64 15.21 -8.08 -5.79
CA ALA A 64 15.00 -7.88 -4.36
C ALA A 64 15.98 -8.74 -3.53
N SER A 65 16.05 -8.48 -2.21
CA SER A 65 16.91 -9.26 -1.31
C SER A 65 16.27 -10.61 -0.98
N ALA A 66 17.06 -11.69 -0.87
CA ALA A 66 16.71 -12.98 -0.24
C ALA A 66 15.20 -13.36 -0.07
N GLY A 67 14.47 -13.61 -1.16
CA GLY A 67 13.06 -14.07 -1.11
C GLY A 67 12.01 -12.96 -1.07
N ASP A 68 12.44 -11.73 -0.80
CA ASP A 68 11.61 -10.53 -0.90
C ASP A 68 11.23 -10.25 -2.35
N ARG A 69 10.22 -9.40 -2.53
CA ARG A 69 9.80 -8.89 -3.83
C ARG A 69 9.68 -7.37 -3.76
N LEU A 70 9.69 -6.72 -4.90
CA LEU A 70 9.24 -5.33 -5.00
C LEU A 70 7.80 -5.33 -5.51
N ALA A 71 7.00 -4.41 -5.00
CA ALA A 71 5.60 -4.29 -5.39
C ALA A 71 5.44 -3.91 -6.87
N ASP A 72 4.33 -4.39 -7.45
CA ASP A 72 3.83 -3.93 -8.73
C ASP A 72 2.75 -2.87 -8.47
N LEU A 73 2.84 -1.70 -9.13
CA LEU A 73 1.93 -0.58 -8.88
C LEU A 73 1.61 0.18 -10.14
N SER A 74 0.40 0.72 -10.19
CA SER A 74 -0.04 1.66 -11.23
C SER A 74 -0.13 3.05 -10.62
N VAL A 75 0.53 4.04 -11.22
CA VAL A 75 0.56 5.42 -10.72
C VAL A 75 0.28 6.43 -11.80
N ALA A 76 -0.59 7.39 -11.51
CA ALA A 76 -0.88 8.52 -12.36
C ALA A 76 0.11 9.66 -12.05
N LEU A 77 0.84 10.10 -13.07
CA LEU A 77 1.82 11.19 -12.96
C LEU A 77 1.63 12.21 -14.08
N THR A 78 1.83 13.49 -13.76
CA THR A 78 1.77 14.59 -14.72
C THR A 78 3.17 14.87 -15.29
N MET A 79 3.38 14.61 -16.58
CA MET A 79 4.64 14.91 -17.28
C MET A 79 4.64 16.34 -17.81
N GLN A 80 5.35 17.24 -17.11
CA GLN A 80 5.54 18.64 -17.51
C GLN A 80 6.84 18.88 -18.29
N GLY A 81 7.76 17.92 -18.29
CA GLY A 81 9.09 18.00 -18.89
C GLY A 81 9.42 16.80 -19.75
N LEU A 82 10.72 16.62 -20.04
CA LEU A 82 11.21 15.45 -20.78
C LEU A 82 11.23 14.20 -19.91
N ASP A 83 11.53 14.32 -18.63
CA ASP A 83 11.64 13.18 -17.72
C ASP A 83 10.42 13.09 -16.80
N LEU A 84 10.22 11.92 -16.18
CA LEU A 84 9.27 11.79 -15.09
C LEU A 84 9.62 12.81 -13.97
N PRO A 85 8.61 13.45 -13.37
CA PRO A 85 8.84 14.53 -12.40
C PRO A 85 9.48 14.06 -11.10
N THR A 86 9.38 12.77 -10.78
CA THR A 86 9.92 12.15 -9.57
C THR A 86 10.36 10.72 -9.87
N PRO A 87 11.37 10.18 -9.15
CA PRO A 87 11.57 8.74 -9.08
C PRO A 87 10.29 8.03 -8.59
N ILE A 88 10.11 6.79 -9.01
CA ILE A 88 9.08 5.90 -8.49
C ILE A 88 9.76 4.91 -7.54
N HIS A 89 9.37 4.97 -6.27
CA HIS A 89 9.84 4.03 -5.27
C HIS A 89 8.89 2.84 -5.17
N LEU A 90 9.46 1.63 -5.23
CA LEU A 90 8.72 0.38 -5.15
C LEU A 90 8.81 -0.17 -3.72
N PRO A 91 7.68 -0.33 -3.01
CA PRO A 91 7.65 -0.93 -1.70
C PRO A 91 8.32 -2.30 -1.67
N ASP A 92 9.15 -2.55 -0.66
CA ASP A 92 9.63 -3.89 -0.35
C ASP A 92 8.46 -4.77 0.15
N LEU A 93 8.42 -6.02 -0.31
CA LEU A 93 7.46 -7.06 0.08
C LEU A 93 8.20 -8.24 0.70
N PRO A 94 8.52 -8.17 2.00
CA PRO A 94 9.33 -9.17 2.67
C PRO A 94 8.68 -10.56 2.64
N ASP A 95 9.48 -11.61 2.46
CA ASP A 95 8.96 -12.98 2.55
C ASP A 95 8.44 -13.31 3.95
N ALA A 96 9.08 -12.72 4.98
CA ALA A 96 8.66 -12.85 6.37
C ALA A 96 7.29 -12.22 6.67
N SER A 97 6.77 -11.36 5.78
CA SER A 97 5.45 -10.74 5.86
C SER A 97 4.50 -11.31 4.80
N SER A 98 4.61 -12.63 4.57
CA SER A 98 3.79 -13.36 3.61
C SER A 98 3.05 -14.53 4.23
N SER A 99 1.95 -14.93 3.59
CA SER A 99 1.22 -16.14 3.93
C SER A 99 0.54 -16.74 2.71
N LEU A 100 0.44 -18.07 2.69
CA LEU A 100 -0.32 -18.78 1.68
C LEU A 100 -1.80 -18.80 2.09
N VAL A 101 -2.66 -18.23 1.26
CA VAL A 101 -4.11 -18.14 1.49
C VAL A 101 -4.83 -18.95 0.44
N ALA A 102 -5.68 -19.88 0.87
CA ALA A 102 -6.47 -20.68 -0.05
C ALA A 102 -7.47 -19.79 -0.81
N SER A 103 -7.73 -20.10 -2.07
CA SER A 103 -8.84 -19.46 -2.79
C SER A 103 -10.18 -19.97 -2.25
N GLY A 104 -11.20 -19.14 -2.33
CA GLY A 104 -12.53 -19.43 -1.81
C GLY A 104 -12.76 -18.88 -0.40
N VAL A 105 -13.79 -19.40 0.25
CA VAL A 105 -14.23 -18.94 1.57
C VAL A 105 -13.28 -19.47 2.64
N GLN A 106 -12.71 -18.55 3.43
CA GLN A 106 -11.80 -18.90 4.50
C GLN A 106 -12.53 -19.54 5.70
N GLY A 107 -12.09 -20.73 6.10
CA GLY A 107 -12.58 -21.39 7.32
C GLY A 107 -11.93 -20.89 8.60
N THR A 108 -10.66 -20.45 8.51
CA THR A 108 -9.87 -19.93 9.64
C THR A 108 -9.26 -18.58 9.25
N PRO A 109 -9.19 -17.61 10.16
CA PRO A 109 -8.52 -16.35 9.87
C PRO A 109 -7.04 -16.55 9.54
N THR A 110 -6.53 -15.77 8.58
CA THR A 110 -5.09 -15.67 8.30
C THR A 110 -4.62 -14.27 8.64
N VAL A 111 -3.59 -14.18 9.48
CA VAL A 111 -3.00 -12.90 9.92
C VAL A 111 -1.63 -12.76 9.27
N LEU A 112 -1.39 -11.60 8.65
CA LEU A 112 -0.10 -11.19 8.12
C LEU A 112 0.37 -9.98 8.93
N THR A 113 1.60 -10.05 9.45
CA THR A 113 2.22 -8.96 10.22
C THR A 113 3.43 -8.41 9.46
N SER A 114 3.58 -7.09 9.42
CA SER A 114 4.77 -6.47 8.83
C SER A 114 6.02 -6.84 9.62
N THR A 115 7.20 -6.71 9.01
CA THR A 115 8.46 -7.04 9.67
C THR A 115 8.77 -6.17 10.88
N THR A 116 8.20 -4.96 10.95
CA THR A 116 8.28 -4.03 12.07
C THR A 116 7.25 -4.35 13.16
N GLY A 117 6.13 -5.00 12.81
CA GLY A 117 5.01 -5.25 13.71
C GLY A 117 3.94 -4.16 13.71
N ASP A 118 4.16 -3.08 12.97
CA ASP A 118 3.32 -1.86 13.01
C ASP A 118 2.07 -1.95 12.11
N SER A 119 2.07 -2.89 11.17
CA SER A 119 0.97 -3.12 10.24
C SER A 119 0.52 -4.58 10.31
N ILE A 120 -0.79 -4.81 10.49
CA ILE A 120 -1.40 -6.14 10.52
C ILE A 120 -2.53 -6.18 9.49
N VAL A 121 -2.53 -7.21 8.66
CA VAL A 121 -3.62 -7.49 7.71
C VAL A 121 -4.22 -8.84 8.05
N THR A 122 -5.52 -8.86 8.30
CA THR A 122 -6.26 -10.07 8.64
C THR A 122 -7.25 -10.41 7.54
N VAL A 123 -7.07 -11.59 6.94
CA VAL A 123 -8.10 -12.26 6.14
C VAL A 123 -9.02 -12.99 7.11
N GLY A 124 -10.17 -12.40 7.41
CA GLY A 124 -11.12 -12.96 8.37
C GLY A 124 -11.70 -14.31 7.93
N SER A 125 -12.18 -15.11 8.88
CA SER A 125 -13.05 -16.24 8.56
C SER A 125 -14.27 -15.74 7.79
N SER A 126 -14.79 -16.53 6.86
CA SER A 126 -15.88 -16.19 5.92
C SER A 126 -15.54 -15.20 4.80
N VAL A 127 -14.33 -14.63 4.76
CA VAL A 127 -13.88 -13.85 3.61
C VAL A 127 -13.69 -14.79 2.42
N ASN A 128 -14.29 -14.46 1.28
CA ASN A 128 -14.03 -15.11 0.02
C ASN A 128 -12.84 -14.46 -0.67
N VAL A 129 -11.80 -15.24 -0.94
CA VAL A 129 -10.58 -14.80 -1.64
C VAL A 129 -10.61 -15.33 -3.07
N THR A 130 -10.49 -14.44 -4.05
CA THR A 130 -10.34 -14.87 -5.45
C THR A 130 -9.19 -14.13 -6.12
N HIS A 131 -8.49 -14.77 -7.05
CA HIS A 131 -7.41 -14.17 -7.82
C HIS A 131 -7.38 -14.74 -9.24
N ALA A 132 -6.94 -13.92 -10.21
CA ALA A 132 -6.82 -14.35 -11.59
C ALA A 132 -5.73 -15.43 -11.77
N GLY A 133 -5.96 -16.42 -12.65
CA GLY A 133 -4.96 -17.41 -13.05
C GLY A 133 -4.98 -18.76 -12.31
N SER A 134 -5.90 -18.94 -11.35
CA SER A 134 -6.29 -20.21 -10.69
C SER A 134 -5.19 -21.20 -10.26
N PRO A 135 -4.32 -20.84 -9.30
CA PRO A 135 -3.89 -21.80 -8.28
C PRO A 135 -4.93 -21.93 -7.16
N ASP A 136 -5.01 -23.09 -6.50
CA ASP A 136 -5.90 -23.33 -5.35
C ASP A 136 -5.59 -22.42 -4.14
N SER A 137 -4.49 -21.69 -4.20
CA SER A 137 -4.04 -20.72 -3.21
C SER A 137 -3.24 -19.58 -3.84
N VAL A 138 -3.15 -18.46 -3.13
CA VAL A 138 -2.36 -17.29 -3.48
C VAL A 138 -1.43 -16.94 -2.32
N THR A 139 -0.17 -16.61 -2.64
CA THR A 139 0.74 -16.05 -1.63
C THR A 139 0.42 -14.57 -1.46
N LEU A 140 -0.25 -14.23 -0.37
CA LEU A 140 -0.42 -12.84 0.03
C LEU A 140 0.87 -12.33 0.66
N ARG A 141 1.27 -11.11 0.32
CA ARG A 141 2.38 -10.40 0.96
C ARG A 141 1.95 -9.02 1.35
N ILE A 142 2.50 -8.52 2.45
CA ILE A 142 2.33 -7.12 2.83
C ILE A 142 3.67 -6.39 2.89
N GLY A 143 3.66 -5.14 2.45
CA GLY A 143 4.79 -4.21 2.54
C GLY A 143 4.36 -2.93 3.24
N GLU A 144 5.28 -2.30 3.97
CA GLU A 144 4.99 -1.01 4.59
C GLU A 144 5.19 0.12 3.60
N LEU A 145 4.31 1.11 3.67
CA LEU A 145 4.39 2.28 2.84
C LEU A 145 5.11 3.40 3.58
N SER A 146 5.96 4.10 2.84
CA SER A 146 6.59 5.33 3.27
C SER A 146 6.10 6.49 2.39
N PRO A 147 6.29 7.76 2.80
CA PRO A 147 5.83 8.91 2.02
C PRO A 147 6.32 8.93 0.56
N GLN A 148 7.52 8.40 0.30
CA GLN A 148 8.11 8.32 -1.06
C GLN A 148 7.38 7.32 -1.97
N HIS A 149 6.59 6.39 -1.43
CA HIS A 149 5.81 5.43 -2.23
C HIS A 149 4.54 6.07 -2.80
N LEU A 150 4.20 7.29 -2.37
CA LEU A 150 3.02 7.99 -2.83
C LEU A 150 3.33 8.78 -4.09
N PRO A 151 2.48 8.70 -5.14
CA PRO A 151 2.62 9.57 -6.29
C PRO A 151 2.48 11.03 -5.85
N GLY A 152 3.39 11.88 -6.34
CA GLY A 152 3.58 13.26 -5.87
C GLY A 152 2.39 14.20 -6.06
N ASP A 153 1.36 13.78 -6.80
CA ASP A 153 0.11 14.52 -7.00
C ASP A 153 -1.03 13.91 -6.14
N LEU A 154 -0.86 13.86 -4.82
CA LEU A 154 -2.05 13.84 -3.96
C LEU A 154 -2.81 15.12 -4.28
N LEU A 155 -3.93 15.04 -5.01
CA LEU A 155 -4.74 16.22 -5.35
C LEU A 155 -5.29 16.82 -4.05
N LEU A 156 -4.53 17.76 -3.48
CA LEU A 156 -4.82 18.51 -2.28
C LEU A 156 -5.87 19.57 -2.63
N GLY A 157 -7.12 19.13 -2.72
CA GLY A 157 -8.28 20.02 -2.76
C GLY A 157 -8.47 20.72 -1.42
N GLY A 158 -7.68 21.76 -1.14
CA GLY A 158 -7.89 22.65 0.02
C GLY A 158 -6.61 23.03 0.77
N SER A 159 -6.66 24.17 1.46
CA SER A 159 -5.59 24.86 2.19
C SER A 159 -5.01 24.13 3.42
N ALA A 160 -5.15 22.81 3.50
CA ALA A 160 -4.70 22.01 4.64
C ALA A 160 -3.52 21.13 4.22
N THR A 161 -2.37 21.32 4.88
CA THR A 161 -1.26 20.36 4.80
C THR A 161 -1.71 19.03 5.37
N VAL A 162 -1.46 17.94 4.67
CA VAL A 162 -1.83 16.61 5.13
C VAL A 162 -0.60 15.90 5.67
N LEU A 163 -0.67 15.42 6.91
CA LEU A 163 0.38 14.58 7.49
C LEU A 163 0.12 13.11 7.09
N TYR A 164 1.12 12.49 6.48
CA TYR A 164 1.18 11.04 6.24
C TYR A 164 1.40 10.33 7.57
N GLY A 165 0.56 9.35 7.88
CA GLY A 165 0.72 8.47 9.02
C GLY A 165 1.43 7.17 8.64
N HIS A 166 0.65 6.10 8.49
CA HIS A 166 1.11 4.80 7.99
C HIS A 166 0.30 4.33 6.78
N GLY A 167 0.89 3.39 6.05
CA GLY A 167 0.15 2.56 5.14
C GLY A 167 0.76 1.21 4.85
N VAL A 168 -0.07 0.34 4.28
CA VAL A 168 0.30 -1.02 3.89
C VAL A 168 0.03 -1.21 2.41
N PHE A 169 0.86 -2.01 1.74
CA PHE A 169 0.64 -2.53 0.39
C PHE A 169 0.28 -4.02 0.49
N VAL A 170 -0.71 -4.48 -0.28
CA VAL A 170 -1.12 -5.90 -0.33
C VAL A 170 -0.88 -6.47 -1.73
N HIS A 171 -0.10 -7.55 -1.83
CA HIS A 171 0.23 -8.25 -3.07
C HIS A 171 -0.36 -9.68 -3.08
N PRO A 172 -0.79 -10.24 -4.23
CA PRO A 172 -0.77 -9.62 -5.55
C PRO A 172 -1.93 -8.65 -5.77
N ALA A 173 -1.71 -7.69 -6.67
CA ALA A 173 -2.70 -6.70 -7.10
C ALA A 173 -3.95 -7.29 -7.74
N THR A 174 -3.97 -8.59 -8.07
CA THR A 174 -5.11 -9.28 -8.67
C THR A 174 -5.95 -10.05 -7.65
N ALA A 175 -5.58 -10.04 -6.36
CA ALA A 175 -6.35 -10.68 -5.31
C ALA A 175 -7.53 -9.80 -4.87
N THR A 176 -8.72 -10.40 -4.84
CA THR A 176 -9.98 -9.78 -4.40
C THR A 176 -10.43 -10.41 -3.09
N PHE A 177 -11.09 -9.63 -2.25
CA PHE A 177 -11.57 -10.05 -0.94
C PHE A 177 -13.02 -9.60 -0.77
N SER A 178 -13.92 -10.52 -0.45
CA SER A 178 -15.33 -10.21 -0.20
C SER A 178 -15.78 -10.81 1.14
N PRO A 179 -16.34 -10.01 2.07
CA PRO A 179 -16.66 -8.59 1.93
C PRO A 179 -15.41 -7.71 1.88
N GLY A 180 -14.30 -8.13 2.49
CA GLY A 180 -13.01 -7.44 2.41
C GLY A 180 -11.98 -7.94 3.42
N LEU A 181 -11.08 -7.04 3.86
CA LEU A 181 -10.00 -7.33 4.81
C LEU A 181 -10.09 -6.41 6.03
N ASP A 182 -9.57 -6.91 7.15
CA ASP A 182 -9.28 -6.08 8.31
C ASP A 182 -7.82 -5.62 8.26
N ILE A 183 -7.58 -4.34 8.48
CA ILE A 183 -6.25 -3.74 8.48
C ILE A 183 -6.08 -2.96 9.78
N ASP A 184 -5.08 -3.32 10.57
CA ASP A 184 -4.64 -2.57 11.75
C ASP A 184 -3.31 -1.86 11.42
N LEU A 185 -3.25 -0.55 11.66
CA LEU A 185 -2.03 0.26 11.49
C LEU A 185 -1.74 1.01 12.78
N VAL A 186 -0.47 1.22 13.09
CA VAL A 186 -0.06 2.06 14.23
C VAL A 186 -0.49 3.53 14.05
N ASP A 187 -0.88 4.18 15.14
CA ASP A 187 -1.28 5.60 15.18
C ASP A 187 -0.07 6.49 15.48
N ASP A 188 0.76 6.74 14.48
CA ASP A 188 1.91 7.64 14.54
C ASP A 188 1.54 9.13 14.49
N LEU A 189 0.36 9.43 13.96
CA LEU A 189 -0.22 10.78 13.93
C LEU A 189 -0.70 11.24 15.30
N THR A 190 -0.67 10.37 16.31
CA THR A 190 -1.12 10.63 17.68
C THR A 190 -2.52 11.24 17.69
N LEU A 191 -3.43 10.64 16.92
CA LEU A 191 -4.72 11.26 16.61
C LEU A 191 -5.55 11.55 17.86
N GLY A 192 -5.33 10.83 18.97
CA GLY A 192 -5.93 11.17 20.26
C GLY A 192 -7.47 11.11 20.26
N GLY A 193 -8.06 10.37 19.31
CA GLY A 193 -9.51 10.30 19.07
C GLY A 193 -10.03 11.19 17.93
N ASN A 194 -9.16 11.95 17.26
CA ASN A 194 -9.50 12.68 16.04
C ASN A 194 -9.65 11.71 14.85
N MET A 195 -10.37 12.14 13.81
CA MET A 195 -10.56 11.35 12.60
C MET A 195 -9.39 11.55 11.63
N ALA A 196 -8.90 10.44 11.06
CA ALA A 196 -8.06 10.46 9.85
C ALA A 196 -8.91 10.20 8.62
N ASN A 197 -8.43 10.69 7.48
CA ASN A 197 -8.95 10.30 6.17
C ASN A 197 -8.18 9.08 5.69
N LEU A 198 -8.90 8.12 5.12
CA LEU A 198 -8.32 6.95 4.49
C LEU A 198 -8.19 7.17 2.99
N TYR A 199 -7.05 6.77 2.43
CA TYR A 199 -6.80 6.86 1.00
C TYR A 199 -6.34 5.53 0.44
N ARG A 200 -6.70 5.29 -0.82
CA ARG A 200 -6.36 4.10 -1.60
C ARG A 200 -5.79 4.49 -2.95
N LEU A 201 -4.72 3.81 -3.36
CA LEU A 201 -4.24 3.83 -4.74
C LEU A 201 -5.16 2.93 -5.58
N ASP A 202 -5.87 3.55 -6.51
CA ASP A 202 -6.80 2.87 -7.41
C ASP A 202 -6.00 2.14 -8.49
N PRO A 203 -6.11 0.80 -8.60
CA PRO A 203 -5.32 0.01 -9.55
C PRO A 203 -5.59 0.37 -11.01
N ASP A 204 -6.82 0.74 -11.33
CA ASP A 204 -7.25 0.93 -12.72
C ASP A 204 -6.88 2.32 -13.23
N THR A 205 -6.81 3.30 -12.33
CA THR A 205 -6.54 4.69 -12.69
C THR A 205 -5.16 5.18 -12.24
N GLY A 206 -4.48 4.44 -11.36
CA GLY A 206 -3.23 4.86 -10.72
C GLY A 206 -3.36 6.10 -9.83
N GLU A 207 -4.60 6.53 -9.54
CA GLU A 207 -4.88 7.72 -8.75
C GLU A 207 -5.05 7.37 -7.28
N VAL A 208 -4.55 8.22 -6.40
CA VAL A 208 -4.87 8.10 -4.97
C VAL A 208 -6.22 8.75 -4.70
N ARG A 209 -7.16 7.95 -4.22
CA ARG A 209 -8.54 8.36 -3.94
C ARG A 209 -8.86 8.20 -2.48
N LYS A 210 -9.63 9.14 -1.94
CA LYS A 210 -10.18 9.02 -0.59
C LYS A 210 -11.20 7.89 -0.57
N VAL A 211 -11.01 6.93 0.33
CA VAL A 211 -12.01 5.91 0.62
C VAL A 211 -13.05 6.56 1.54
N ASP A 212 -14.32 6.51 1.14
CA ASP A 212 -15.38 7.19 1.88
C ASP A 212 -15.45 6.68 3.33
N ARG A 213 -15.85 7.56 4.26
CA ARG A 213 -15.72 7.46 5.72
C ARG A 213 -16.38 6.20 6.30
N THR A 214 -15.75 5.04 6.10
CA THR A 214 -16.02 3.86 6.92
C THR A 214 -15.23 4.10 8.20
N ALA A 215 -15.96 4.37 9.28
CA ALA A 215 -15.41 4.88 10.52
C ALA A 215 -14.12 4.16 10.91
N VAL A 216 -13.03 4.93 11.09
CA VAL A 216 -11.91 4.55 11.97
C VAL A 216 -12.52 4.36 13.35
N ARG A 217 -13.00 3.15 13.64
CA ARG A 217 -13.72 2.85 14.86
C ARG A 217 -12.69 2.30 15.84
N ARG A 218 -12.18 3.20 16.68
CA ARG A 218 -11.43 2.88 17.89
C ARG A 218 -12.09 1.70 18.61
N ILE A 219 -11.49 0.51 18.57
CA ILE A 219 -11.88 -0.57 19.49
C ILE A 219 -11.26 -0.23 20.85
N TYR A 220 -11.91 0.66 21.59
CA TYR A 220 -11.67 0.79 23.04
C TYR A 220 -12.68 -0.02 23.86
N ARG A 221 -13.56 -0.82 23.24
CA ARG A 221 -14.69 -1.46 23.95
C ARG A 221 -14.64 -2.98 24.07
N ALA A 222 -13.67 -3.67 23.48
CA ALA A 222 -13.55 -5.12 23.68
C ALA A 222 -12.80 -5.45 24.98
N VAL A 223 -11.65 -4.81 25.21
CA VAL A 223 -10.82 -5.02 26.41
C VAL A 223 -11.51 -4.50 27.69
N GLU A 224 -12.13 -3.32 27.64
CA GLU A 224 -12.82 -2.73 28.81
C GLU A 224 -14.09 -3.52 29.21
N LYS A 225 -14.76 -4.14 28.24
CA LYS A 225 -15.96 -4.96 28.47
C LYS A 225 -15.60 -6.39 28.89
N ALA A 226 -14.47 -6.93 28.44
CA ALA A 226 -13.91 -8.19 28.95
C ALA A 226 -13.40 -8.03 30.39
N ALA A 227 -12.65 -6.97 30.69
CA ALA A 227 -12.16 -6.66 32.03
C ALA A 227 -13.29 -6.41 33.05
N ARG A 228 -14.39 -5.76 32.64
CA ARG A 228 -15.60 -5.63 33.48
C ARG A 228 -16.39 -6.93 33.64
N LYS A 229 -16.36 -7.82 32.65
CA LYS A 229 -17.07 -9.11 32.70
C LYS A 229 -16.34 -10.14 33.57
N GLU A 230 -15.02 -10.02 33.71
CA GLU A 230 -14.20 -10.90 34.55
C GLU A 230 -13.92 -10.39 35.97
N GLY A 231 -14.51 -9.24 36.36
CA GLY A 231 -14.49 -8.81 37.77
C GLY A 231 -13.08 -8.50 38.31
N LEU A 232 -12.16 -8.03 37.47
CA LEU A 232 -10.85 -7.59 37.92
C LEU A 232 -10.98 -6.27 38.69
N GLU A 233 -10.77 -6.34 40.00
CA GLU A 233 -10.77 -5.20 40.91
C GLU A 233 -9.74 -4.14 40.49
N LYS A 234 -10.07 -2.88 40.79
CA LYS A 234 -9.43 -1.66 40.29
C LYS A 234 -7.92 -1.54 40.53
N GLU A 235 -7.32 -2.38 41.37
CA GLU A 235 -5.88 -2.33 41.68
C GLU A 235 -4.99 -2.98 40.60
N ASN A 236 -5.54 -3.84 39.73
CA ASN A 236 -4.76 -4.45 38.63
C ASN A 236 -4.81 -3.67 37.31
N ILE A 237 -5.57 -2.57 37.24
CA ILE A 237 -5.67 -1.74 36.02
C ILE A 237 -4.33 -1.06 35.71
N SER A 238 -3.57 -0.69 36.74
CA SER A 238 -2.21 -0.12 36.62
C SER A 238 -1.15 -1.10 36.11
N ALA A 239 -1.40 -2.41 36.20
CA ALA A 239 -0.50 -3.43 35.65
C ALA A 239 -0.79 -3.78 34.18
N VAL A 240 -2.00 -3.48 33.69
CA VAL A 240 -2.40 -3.65 32.28
C VAL A 240 -1.84 -2.53 31.39
N GLU A 241 -1.57 -1.35 31.94
CA GLU A 241 -0.87 -0.27 31.24
C GLU A 241 0.58 -0.61 30.87
N ALA A 242 1.17 -1.66 31.47
CA ALA A 242 2.53 -2.12 31.17
C ALA A 242 2.60 -3.28 30.16
N PHE A 243 1.47 -3.83 29.69
CA PHE A 243 1.45 -5.03 28.83
C PHE A 243 0.52 -4.96 27.60
N SER A 244 -0.01 -3.79 27.25
CA SER A 244 -0.76 -3.62 25.99
C SER A 244 0.19 -3.34 24.82
N SER A 245 0.43 -4.37 24.01
CA SER A 245 0.97 -4.24 22.64
C SER A 245 0.13 -3.22 21.84
N PRO A 246 0.76 -2.25 21.13
CA PRO A 246 0.05 -1.17 20.47
C PRO A 246 -0.38 -1.59 19.05
N ALA A 247 -1.39 -2.46 18.93
CA ALA A 247 -2.12 -2.66 17.68
C ALA A 247 -3.50 -2.02 17.83
N HIS A 248 -3.74 -0.94 17.08
CA HIS A 248 -5.00 -0.20 17.11
C HIS A 248 -5.80 -0.47 15.83
N THR A 249 -7.04 -0.92 16.01
CA THR A 249 -7.88 -1.35 14.89
C THR A 249 -8.48 -0.22 14.08
N LEU A 250 -8.17 -0.21 12.79
CA LEU A 250 -8.87 0.51 11.74
C LEU A 250 -9.92 -0.46 11.15
N GLY A 251 -11.16 0.01 10.98
CA GLY A 251 -12.33 -0.85 10.81
C GLY A 251 -12.35 -1.73 9.54
N LEU A 252 -13.28 -2.69 9.54
CA LEU A 252 -13.66 -3.55 8.40
C LEU A 252 -13.68 -2.76 7.08
N LEU A 253 -12.73 -3.05 6.20
CA LEU A 253 -12.66 -2.45 4.87
C LEU A 253 -13.13 -3.48 3.85
N ASN A 254 -14.10 -3.11 3.02
CA ASN A 254 -14.39 -3.86 1.81
C ASN A 254 -13.28 -3.59 0.78
N ILE A 255 -12.24 -4.41 0.81
CA ILE A 255 -11.03 -4.23 0.00
C ILE A 255 -11.12 -5.05 -1.29
N GLU A 256 -11.33 -4.34 -2.40
CA GLU A 256 -11.05 -4.84 -3.76
C GLU A 256 -9.56 -4.59 -4.11
N PRO A 257 -9.01 -5.20 -5.18
CA PRO A 257 -7.57 -5.43 -5.34
C PRO A 257 -6.71 -4.16 -5.36
N ILE A 258 -5.51 -4.21 -4.78
CA ILE A 258 -4.64 -3.09 -4.40
C ILE A 258 -5.26 -2.25 -3.29
N SER A 259 -4.77 -2.46 -2.07
CA SER A 259 -5.00 -1.53 -0.97
C SER A 259 -3.67 -1.03 -0.49
N VAL A 260 -3.24 0.07 -1.10
CA VAL A 260 -2.52 1.12 -0.37
C VAL A 260 -3.54 1.70 0.59
N VAL A 261 -3.29 1.70 1.89
CA VAL A 261 -4.21 2.29 2.88
C VAL A 261 -3.45 3.34 3.65
N ILE A 262 -3.75 4.61 3.46
CA ILE A 262 -2.99 5.69 4.10
C ILE A 262 -3.88 6.43 5.09
N ALA A 263 -3.45 6.49 6.35
CA ALA A 263 -4.05 7.38 7.34
C ALA A 263 -3.46 8.79 7.21
N MET A 264 -4.32 9.80 7.07
CA MET A 264 -3.90 11.17 6.81
C MET A 264 -4.67 12.18 7.68
N ARG A 265 -3.95 13.07 8.39
CA ARG A 265 -4.54 14.15 9.22
C ARG A 265 -4.49 15.50 8.48
N PRO A 266 -5.63 16.22 8.33
CA PRO A 266 -5.62 17.59 7.83
C PRO A 266 -5.06 18.55 8.90
N GLN A 267 -4.12 19.41 8.52
CA GLN A 267 -3.70 20.55 9.34
C GLN A 267 -4.57 21.77 9.06
N THR A 268 -5.16 22.34 10.10
CA THR A 268 -5.76 23.68 10.07
C THR A 268 -4.72 24.68 10.57
N PHE A 269 -4.38 25.68 9.75
CA PHE A 269 -3.59 26.86 10.16
C PHE A 269 -4.49 27.88 10.85
#